data_AF-A0A1I1YWA3-F1
#
_entry.id   AF-A0A1I1YWA3-F1
#
_cell.length_a   1.000
_cell.length_b   1.000
_cell.length_c   1.000
_cell.angle_alpha   90.00
_cell.angle_beta   90.00
_cell.angle_gamma   90.00
#
_symmetry.space_group_name_H-M   'P 1'
#
loop_
_entity.id
_entity.type
_entity.pdbx_description
1 polymer ?
#
loop_
_entity_poly.entity_id
_entity_poly.type
_entity_poly.pdbx_seq_one_letter_code
_entity_poly.pdbx_strand_id
1 'polypeptide(L)'
;MFHKRVGKTVAATLLALSLLGTTPNTGDVYAAPAISVTLDNVPLQFDAAPRIDKGVTYVPFRTVGEALGIHITWNSSSQTVKAAGSLKGQLTEVLLQVGSTTATVNGKKVKLAAAPLQLEGRVLIPLSSFSSQFGVAVAWNQTTRTVSLLSPQREMHLRAFYALQSFQERDLVPSMNSVAFGWSRIDREGQFTLQGDEYRLPAAAGDVTPQSIVANAANQNIKPYLMVYALDGNGELTKVLSDSSMRQKSIQGITASVVENGFGGIVLDFEGLGYKLDAVQQQKLLNDYVKQLKASLPNDISLSLAVPPLNSAYKGYDYKTLASMADDIILMAYQYNPVGTKSQVPEPNSLVDQAIQLALDAGVPKQKLLLGISLSSETPSSINDKLGLAKRYDLKGAAFWRLGLFRAYNDQMESAVNTSVVKE
;
A
#
# COMPACT_ATOMS: atom_id res chain seq x y z
N MET A 1 -57.75 -50.01 56.35
CA MET A 1 -56.59 -49.20 56.81
C MET A 1 -57.03 -47.76 56.98
N PHE A 2 -57.00 -47.31 58.23
CA PHE A 2 -56.89 -45.95 58.79
C PHE A 2 -57.36 -44.74 57.95
N HIS A 3 -58.50 -44.08 58.27
CA HIS A 3 -58.72 -43.08 59.36
C HIS A 3 -58.00 -41.73 59.17
N LYS A 4 -58.71 -40.66 58.77
CA LYS A 4 -59.33 -39.65 59.65
C LYS A 4 -59.74 -38.38 58.87
N ARG A 5 -60.98 -37.94 59.10
CA ARG A 5 -61.46 -36.55 58.90
C ARG A 5 -61.17 -35.73 60.16
N VAL A 6 -61.06 -34.40 60.01
CA VAL A 6 -61.61 -33.24 60.81
C VAL A 6 -60.86 -31.99 60.28
N GLY A 7 -61.48 -30.97 59.67
CA GLY A 7 -62.23 -29.84 60.26
C GLY A 7 -61.25 -28.69 60.65
N LYS A 8 -61.41 -27.37 60.42
CA LYS A 8 -62.49 -26.43 60.06
C LYS A 8 -61.85 -25.04 59.76
N THR A 9 -62.55 -24.19 58.97
CA THR A 9 -62.69 -22.70 59.03
C THR A 9 -61.48 -21.75 58.89
N VAL A 10 -61.56 -20.74 58.01
CA VAL A 10 -62.00 -19.33 58.27
C VAL A 10 -61.84 -18.48 56.98
N ALA A 11 -62.80 -17.59 56.72
CA ALA A 11 -62.80 -16.60 55.63
C ALA A 11 -61.97 -15.35 55.99
N ALA A 12 -61.29 -14.76 55.01
CA ALA A 12 -60.81 -13.37 55.10
C ALA A 12 -60.67 -12.74 53.70
N THR A 13 -61.55 -11.78 53.43
CA THR A 13 -61.53 -10.83 52.32
C THR A 13 -60.31 -9.93 52.44
N LEU A 14 -59.48 -9.80 51.39
CA LEU A 14 -58.38 -8.83 51.34
C LEU A 14 -58.52 -7.95 50.09
N LEU A 15 -58.83 -6.69 50.36
CA LEU A 15 -58.74 -5.54 49.47
C LEU A 15 -57.32 -5.43 48.89
N ALA A 16 -57.17 -5.55 47.57
CA ALA A 16 -55.92 -5.20 46.90
C ALA A 16 -55.87 -3.67 46.67
N LEU A 17 -55.13 -2.97 47.53
CA LEU A 17 -54.75 -1.57 47.32
C LEU A 17 -53.70 -1.52 46.20
N SER A 18 -54.07 -1.00 45.03
CA SER A 18 -53.14 -0.70 43.95
C SER A 18 -52.29 0.53 44.28
N LEU A 19 -51.07 0.32 44.78
CA LEU A 19 -50.04 1.36 44.79
C LEU A 19 -49.45 1.48 43.39
N LEU A 20 -49.75 2.60 42.72
CA LEU A 20 -49.02 3.08 41.54
C LEU A 20 -47.59 3.45 41.97
N GLY A 21 -46.66 2.51 41.83
CA GLY A 21 -45.23 2.80 41.87
C GLY A 21 -44.78 3.41 40.55
N THR A 22 -44.44 4.69 40.55
CA THR A 22 -43.68 5.31 39.45
C THR A 22 -42.26 4.77 39.49
N THR A 23 -41.92 3.83 38.60
CA THR A 23 -40.52 3.46 38.37
C THR A 23 -39.83 4.62 37.67
N PRO A 24 -38.70 5.14 38.18
CA PRO A 24 -37.91 6.11 37.44
C PRO A 24 -37.38 5.41 36.18
N ASN A 25 -37.74 5.97 35.03
CA ASN A 25 -37.21 5.58 33.74
C ASN A 25 -35.70 5.90 33.73
N THR A 26 -34.88 4.95 34.14
CA THR A 26 -33.43 4.99 33.87
C THR A 26 -33.27 4.74 32.38
N GLY A 27 -33.31 5.83 31.59
CA GLY A 27 -32.91 5.75 30.20
C GLY A 27 -31.50 5.17 30.14
N ASP A 28 -31.33 4.12 29.34
CA ASP A 28 -30.03 3.53 29.07
C ASP A 28 -29.07 4.62 28.59
N VAL A 29 -28.07 4.95 29.41
CA VAL A 29 -26.97 5.83 29.01
C VAL A 29 -26.07 5.00 28.12
N TYR A 30 -26.42 4.88 26.84
CA TYR A 30 -25.51 4.34 25.84
C TYR A 30 -24.34 5.31 25.69
N ALA A 31 -23.12 4.83 25.97
CA ALA A 31 -21.91 5.57 25.68
C ALA A 31 -21.91 5.97 24.19
N ALA A 32 -21.61 7.24 23.90
CA ALA A 32 -21.54 7.70 22.53
C ALA A 32 -20.53 6.84 21.73
N PRO A 33 -20.81 6.50 20.46
CA PRO A 33 -19.91 5.67 19.68
C PRO A 33 -18.51 6.27 19.61
N ALA A 34 -17.49 5.42 19.64
CA ALA A 34 -16.09 5.84 19.54
C ALA A 34 -15.85 6.61 18.23
N ILE A 35 -14.98 7.61 18.27
CA ILE A 35 -14.60 8.37 17.07
C ILE A 35 -13.61 7.54 16.27
N SER A 36 -13.92 7.28 15.00
CA SER A 36 -12.98 6.65 14.07
C SER A 36 -12.24 7.71 13.26
N VAL A 37 -10.98 7.43 12.90
CA VAL A 37 -10.20 8.28 11.99
C VAL A 37 -9.69 7.41 10.85
N THR A 38 -9.84 7.91 9.63
CA THR A 38 -9.26 7.31 8.43
C THR A 38 -8.26 8.29 7.84
N LEU A 39 -7.19 7.75 7.25
CA LEU A 39 -6.22 8.48 6.44
C LEU A 39 -6.16 7.82 5.08
N ASP A 40 -6.49 8.58 4.04
CA ASP A 40 -6.64 8.10 2.66
C ASP A 40 -7.59 6.89 2.60
N ASN A 41 -8.75 7.03 3.27
CA ASN A 41 -9.78 6.00 3.48
C ASN A 41 -9.34 4.73 4.21
N VAL A 42 -8.08 4.64 4.65
CA VAL A 42 -7.60 3.51 5.45
C VAL A 42 -7.69 3.86 6.94
N PRO A 43 -8.36 3.04 7.78
CA PRO A 43 -8.45 3.28 9.22
C PRO A 43 -7.07 3.44 9.88
N LEU A 44 -6.99 4.35 10.85
CA LEU A 44 -5.86 4.49 11.75
C LEU A 44 -6.19 3.86 13.11
N GLN A 45 -5.25 3.09 13.64
CA GLN A 45 -5.35 2.51 14.98
C GLN A 45 -4.71 3.46 15.99
N PHE A 46 -5.45 3.76 17.06
CA PHE A 46 -4.98 4.65 18.11
C PHE A 46 -4.86 3.89 19.43
N ASP A 47 -3.81 4.19 20.16
CA ASP A 47 -3.61 3.76 21.55
C ASP A 47 -4.33 4.67 22.56
N ALA A 48 -4.74 5.87 22.12
CA ALA A 48 -5.60 6.79 22.87
C ALA A 48 -6.77 7.26 21.98
N ALA A 49 -8.00 7.25 22.52
CA ALA A 49 -9.16 7.59 21.70
C ALA A 49 -9.17 9.07 21.29
N PRO A 50 -9.46 9.38 20.01
CA PRO A 50 -9.88 10.73 19.63
C PRO A 50 -11.14 11.13 20.41
N ARG A 51 -11.28 12.41 20.73
CA ARG A 51 -12.38 12.90 21.57
C ARG A 51 -12.91 14.23 21.11
N ILE A 52 -14.11 14.56 21.54
CA ILE A 52 -14.66 15.92 21.42
C ILE A 52 -14.61 16.54 22.82
N ASP A 53 -14.02 17.72 22.93
CA ASP A 53 -14.06 18.54 24.15
C ASP A 53 -14.52 19.96 23.80
N LYS A 54 -15.60 20.41 24.43
CA LYS A 54 -16.24 21.72 24.19
C LYS A 54 -16.43 22.06 22.70
N GLY A 55 -16.87 21.07 21.92
CA GLY A 55 -17.11 21.23 20.47
C GLY A 55 -15.86 21.12 19.58
N VAL A 56 -14.68 20.92 20.16
CA VAL A 56 -13.43 20.72 19.41
C VAL A 56 -13.10 19.24 19.36
N THR A 57 -12.88 18.72 18.14
CA THR A 57 -12.38 17.36 17.96
C THR A 57 -10.87 17.35 18.14
N TYR A 58 -10.39 16.52 19.06
CA TYR A 58 -8.98 16.31 19.39
C TYR A 58 -8.55 14.92 18.96
N VAL A 59 -7.39 14.85 18.32
CA VAL A 59 -6.82 13.58 17.83
C VAL A 59 -5.38 13.45 18.34
N PRO A 60 -4.94 12.25 18.77
CA PRO A 60 -3.55 12.01 19.14
C PRO A 60 -2.61 12.38 17.99
N PHE A 61 -1.71 13.32 18.25
CA PHE A 61 -0.91 13.90 17.18
C PHE A 61 0.10 12.91 16.60
N ARG A 62 0.74 12.11 17.47
CA ARG A 62 1.78 11.17 17.05
C ARG A 62 1.27 10.17 16.00
N THR A 63 0.15 9.51 16.28
CA THR A 63 -0.42 8.49 15.38
C THR A 63 -0.70 9.04 13.99
N VAL A 64 -1.37 10.21 13.90
CA VAL A 64 -1.69 10.81 12.59
C VAL A 64 -0.43 11.37 11.94
N GLY A 65 0.43 12.04 12.71
CA GLY A 65 1.62 12.67 12.17
C GLY A 65 2.64 11.68 11.62
N GLU A 66 2.91 10.59 12.35
CA GLU A 66 3.78 9.51 11.87
C GLU A 66 3.21 8.87 10.59
N ALA A 67 1.89 8.64 10.53
CA ALA A 67 1.24 8.12 9.33
C ALA A 67 1.27 9.09 8.13
N LEU A 68 1.52 10.38 8.36
CA LEU A 68 1.74 11.41 7.34
C LEU A 68 3.24 11.61 7.02
N GLY A 69 4.14 10.83 7.63
CA GLY A 69 5.59 10.99 7.50
C GLY A 69 6.16 12.20 8.24
N ILE A 70 5.43 12.76 9.21
CA ILE A 70 5.88 13.89 10.03
C ILE A 70 6.77 13.36 11.16
N HIS A 71 7.98 13.89 11.27
CA HIS A 71 8.88 13.63 12.38
C HIS A 71 8.48 14.44 13.61
N ILE A 72 8.21 13.75 14.72
CA ILE A 72 7.68 14.36 15.93
C ILE A 72 8.65 14.13 17.08
N THR A 73 9.09 15.23 17.69
CA THR A 73 9.91 15.22 18.91
C THR A 73 9.19 15.96 20.03
N TRP A 74 9.24 15.42 21.24
CA TRP A 74 8.65 16.02 22.43
C TRP A 74 9.72 16.67 23.31
N ASN A 75 9.51 17.93 23.69
CA ASN A 75 10.30 18.62 24.70
C ASN A 75 9.48 18.72 25.99
N SER A 76 9.89 17.98 27.02
CA SER A 76 9.17 17.91 28.29
C SER A 76 9.29 19.18 29.14
N SER A 77 10.44 19.86 29.13
CA SER A 77 10.67 21.05 29.96
C SER A 77 9.82 22.24 29.54
N SER A 78 9.58 22.37 28.23
CA SER A 78 8.73 23.43 27.65
C SER A 78 7.32 22.96 27.30
N GLN A 79 7.00 21.69 27.54
CA GLN A 79 5.77 21.02 27.09
C GLN A 79 5.43 21.29 25.62
N THR A 80 6.43 21.20 24.75
CA THR A 80 6.33 21.55 23.33
C THR A 80 6.55 20.34 22.45
N VAL A 81 5.61 20.13 21.54
CA VAL A 81 5.77 19.23 20.40
C VAL A 81 6.45 20.00 19.28
N LYS A 82 7.56 19.48 18.78
CA LYS A 82 8.19 19.91 17.54
C LYS A 82 7.89 18.88 16.46
N ALA A 83 7.27 19.34 15.37
CA ALA A 83 6.91 18.55 14.21
C ALA A 83 7.65 19.06 12.99
N ALA A 84 8.31 18.17 12.25
CA ALA A 84 8.99 18.50 11.00
C ALA A 84 8.45 17.58 9.90
N GLY A 85 7.94 18.17 8.82
CA GLY A 85 7.40 17.43 7.68
C GLY A 85 7.53 18.23 6.38
N SER A 86 6.97 17.71 5.30
CA SER A 86 6.92 18.41 4.01
C SER A 86 5.51 18.89 3.73
N LEU A 87 5.36 20.17 3.41
CA LEU A 87 4.12 20.77 2.95
C LEU A 87 4.35 21.35 1.56
N LYS A 88 3.64 20.83 0.54
CA LYS A 88 3.82 21.23 -0.87
C LYS A 88 5.29 21.14 -1.33
N GLY A 89 5.98 20.08 -0.91
CA GLY A 89 7.41 19.87 -1.22
C GLY A 89 8.39 20.70 -0.38
N GLN A 90 7.92 21.55 0.53
CA GLN A 90 8.79 22.39 1.36
C GLN A 90 8.87 21.88 2.80
N LEU A 91 10.09 21.77 3.31
CA LEU A 91 10.32 21.46 4.72
C LEU A 91 9.63 22.50 5.61
N THR A 92 8.76 22.04 6.49
CA THR A 92 7.97 22.85 7.39
C THR A 92 8.16 22.37 8.82
N GLU A 93 8.59 23.29 9.69
CA GLU A 93 8.69 23.07 11.12
C GLU A 93 7.50 23.72 11.83
N VAL A 94 6.84 22.95 12.68
CA VAL A 94 5.69 23.39 13.49
C VAL A 94 5.99 23.13 14.97
N LEU A 95 5.90 24.15 15.81
CA LEU A 95 5.96 24.02 17.26
C LEU A 95 4.57 24.22 17.87
N LEU A 96 4.13 23.23 18.65
CA LEU A 96 2.84 23.20 19.33
C LEU A 96 3.08 23.03 20.83
N GLN A 97 2.81 24.07 21.61
CA GLN A 97 2.94 24.03 23.07
C GLN A 97 1.59 23.67 23.72
N VAL A 98 1.61 22.73 24.66
CA VAL A 98 0.43 22.34 25.43
C VAL A 98 -0.12 23.54 26.20
N GLY A 99 -1.44 23.73 26.15
CA GLY A 99 -2.12 24.86 26.80
C GLY A 99 -2.02 26.19 26.05
N SER A 100 -1.21 26.29 25.00
CA SER A 100 -1.10 27.51 24.18
C SER A 100 -2.01 27.45 22.94
N THR A 101 -2.77 28.51 22.70
CA THR A 101 -3.50 28.73 21.43
C THR A 101 -2.64 29.36 20.35
N THR A 102 -1.34 29.50 20.58
CA THR A 102 -0.36 30.01 19.61
C THR A 102 0.65 28.92 19.28
N ALA A 103 0.73 28.59 17.99
CA ALA A 103 1.77 27.76 17.41
C ALA A 103 2.84 28.61 16.73
N THR A 104 3.99 28.03 16.41
CA THR A 104 4.91 28.60 15.42
C THR A 104 5.01 27.70 14.21
N VAL A 105 5.01 28.29 13.02
CA VAL A 105 5.23 27.62 11.73
C VAL A 105 6.39 28.32 11.05
N ASN A 106 7.52 27.64 10.86
CA ASN A 106 8.76 28.22 10.34
C ASN A 106 9.14 29.53 11.06
N GLY A 107 9.04 29.52 12.39
CA GLY A 107 9.33 30.68 13.25
C GLY A 107 8.24 31.76 13.32
N LYS A 108 7.22 31.72 12.45
CA LYS A 108 6.10 32.69 12.46
C LYS A 108 4.98 32.22 13.38
N LYS A 109 4.45 33.11 14.22
CA LYS A 109 3.33 32.81 15.12
C LYS A 109 2.02 32.63 14.34
N VAL A 110 1.27 31.58 14.66
CA VAL A 110 -0.03 31.27 14.07
C VAL A 110 -1.02 30.94 15.19
N LYS A 111 -2.26 31.45 15.07
CA LYS A 111 -3.34 31.17 16.04
C LYS A 111 -3.95 29.80 15.76
N LEU A 112 -4.12 29.00 16.80
CA LEU A 112 -4.84 27.73 16.79
C LEU A 112 -6.31 27.94 17.17
N ALA A 113 -7.17 27.06 16.65
CA ALA A 113 -8.59 27.04 17.01
C ALA A 113 -8.81 26.69 18.50
N ALA A 114 -7.95 25.83 19.05
CA ALA A 114 -7.87 25.53 20.47
C ALA A 114 -6.44 25.10 20.86
N ALA A 115 -6.14 25.08 22.15
CA ALA A 115 -4.82 24.70 22.62
C ALA A 115 -4.62 23.17 22.56
N PRO A 116 -3.43 22.67 22.18
CA PRO A 116 -3.08 21.27 22.39
C PRO A 116 -3.24 20.87 23.86
N LEU A 117 -3.63 19.63 24.10
CA LEU A 117 -3.88 19.07 25.42
C LEU A 117 -2.98 17.86 25.64
N GLN A 118 -2.55 17.65 26.87
CA GLN A 118 -1.92 16.40 27.28
C GLN A 118 -2.92 15.59 28.09
N LEU A 119 -3.19 14.36 27.65
CA LEU A 119 -4.10 13.43 28.31
C LEU A 119 -3.53 12.02 28.21
N GLU A 120 -3.52 11.28 29.32
CA GLU A 120 -3.04 9.88 29.37
C GLU A 120 -1.64 9.70 28.75
N GLY A 121 -0.76 10.69 28.95
CA GLY A 121 0.60 10.67 28.40
C GLY A 121 0.66 10.84 26.88
N ARG A 122 -0.42 11.26 26.22
CA ARG A 122 -0.46 11.60 24.79
C ARG A 122 -0.76 13.08 24.62
N VAL A 123 -0.16 13.67 23.58
CA VAL A 123 -0.51 15.03 23.15
C VAL A 123 -1.58 14.93 22.08
N LEU A 124 -2.73 15.54 22.36
CA LEU A 124 -3.82 15.65 21.42
C LEU A 124 -3.85 17.08 20.88
N ILE A 125 -4.07 17.21 19.58
CA ILE A 125 -4.18 18.52 18.92
C ILE A 125 -5.57 18.66 18.30
N PRO A 126 -6.07 19.90 18.14
CA PRO A 126 -7.31 20.12 17.40
C PRO A 126 -7.21 19.54 16.00
N LEU A 127 -8.26 18.87 15.55
CA LEU A 127 -8.33 18.26 14.23
C LEU A 127 -8.07 19.29 13.10
N SER A 128 -8.56 20.51 13.27
CA SER A 128 -8.33 21.61 12.32
C SER A 128 -6.84 21.92 12.12
N SER A 129 -5.99 21.61 13.11
CA SER A 129 -4.56 21.85 13.02
C SER A 129 -3.88 21.01 11.94
N PHE A 130 -4.38 19.80 11.67
CA PHE A 130 -3.90 18.97 10.55
C PHE A 130 -4.10 19.67 9.20
N SER A 131 -5.24 20.33 9.04
CA SER A 131 -5.52 21.11 7.83
C SER A 131 -4.67 22.37 7.76
N SER A 132 -4.69 23.19 8.81
CA SER A 132 -4.05 24.51 8.77
C SER A 132 -2.53 24.50 8.85
N GLN A 133 -1.90 23.47 9.42
CA GLN A 133 -0.43 23.39 9.55
C GLN A 133 0.21 22.36 8.61
N PHE A 134 -0.51 21.32 8.21
CA PHE A 134 0.07 20.19 7.47
C PHE A 134 -0.61 19.92 6.11
N GLY A 135 -1.55 20.76 5.69
CA GLY A 135 -2.17 20.68 4.36
C GLY A 135 -3.07 19.46 4.15
N VAL A 136 -3.47 18.80 5.24
CA VAL A 136 -4.33 17.62 5.22
C VAL A 136 -5.77 18.07 5.00
N ALA A 137 -6.45 17.50 4.00
CA ALA A 137 -7.89 17.77 3.88
C ALA A 137 -8.62 16.99 4.97
N VAL A 138 -9.56 17.64 5.65
CA VAL A 138 -10.28 17.07 6.79
C VAL A 138 -11.77 17.12 6.51
N ALA A 139 -12.45 16.00 6.74
CA ALA A 139 -13.91 15.94 6.79
C ALA A 139 -14.38 15.25 8.08
N TRP A 140 -15.57 15.64 8.54
CA TRP A 140 -16.24 15.05 9.70
C TRP A 140 -17.60 14.51 9.26
N ASN A 141 -17.85 13.23 9.51
CA ASN A 141 -19.15 12.61 9.34
C ASN A 141 -19.83 12.46 10.71
N GLN A 142 -20.91 13.22 10.93
CA GLN A 142 -21.64 13.22 12.20
C GLN A 142 -22.35 11.89 12.47
N THR A 143 -22.90 11.24 11.44
CA THR A 143 -23.69 10.02 11.57
C THR A 143 -22.82 8.83 11.97
N THR A 144 -21.66 8.69 11.34
CA THR A 144 -20.72 7.58 11.62
C THR A 144 -19.66 7.94 12.66
N ARG A 145 -19.62 9.21 13.11
CA ARG A 145 -18.58 9.78 13.99
C ARG A 145 -17.17 9.53 13.45
N THR A 146 -16.98 9.79 12.17
CA THR A 146 -15.73 9.51 11.45
C THR A 146 -15.04 10.80 11.04
N VAL A 147 -13.77 10.92 11.43
CA VAL A 147 -12.82 11.87 10.84
C VAL A 147 -12.22 11.23 9.59
N SER A 148 -12.31 11.92 8.46
CA SER A 148 -11.61 11.53 7.23
C SER A 148 -10.49 12.50 6.95
N LEU A 149 -9.28 11.98 6.84
CA LEU A 149 -8.07 12.72 6.50
C LEU A 149 -7.63 12.31 5.10
N LEU A 150 -7.32 13.29 4.25
CA LEU A 150 -6.69 13.06 2.95
C LEU A 150 -5.29 13.67 3.00
N SER A 151 -4.27 12.84 2.82
CA SER A 151 -2.89 13.31 2.81
C SER A 151 -2.61 14.15 1.56
N PRO A 152 -1.70 15.13 1.64
CA PRO A 152 -1.30 15.90 0.47
C PRO A 152 -0.65 15.01 -0.60
N GLN A 153 -0.55 15.55 -1.82
CA GLN A 153 0.26 14.95 -2.86
C GLN A 153 1.72 14.82 -2.43
N ARG A 154 2.35 13.75 -2.92
CA ARG A 154 3.76 13.46 -2.68
C ARG A 154 4.41 12.94 -3.95
N GLU A 155 5.67 13.32 -4.17
CA GLU A 155 6.53 12.73 -5.21
C GLU A 155 6.77 11.25 -4.94
N MET A 156 6.54 10.42 -5.96
CA MET A 156 6.72 8.97 -5.90
C MET A 156 7.20 8.44 -7.25
N HIS A 157 8.03 7.39 -7.21
CA HIS A 157 8.42 6.66 -8.41
C HIS A 157 7.24 5.81 -8.91
N LEU A 158 6.69 6.16 -10.06
CA LEU A 158 5.61 5.41 -10.70
C LEU A 158 6.17 4.48 -11.77
N ARG A 159 5.85 3.18 -11.64
CA ARG A 159 6.11 2.18 -12.68
C ARG A 159 4.79 1.65 -13.22
N ALA A 160 4.72 1.38 -14.52
CA ALA A 160 3.60 0.63 -15.09
C ALA A 160 4.11 -0.56 -15.91
N PHE A 161 3.32 -1.62 -15.95
CA PHE A 161 3.58 -2.76 -16.83
C PHE A 161 2.92 -2.54 -18.19
N TYR A 162 3.72 -2.54 -19.25
CA TYR A 162 3.26 -2.52 -20.64
C TYR A 162 3.28 -3.97 -21.16
N ALA A 163 2.15 -4.67 -21.00
CA ALA A 163 2.03 -6.09 -21.30
C ALA A 163 0.60 -6.38 -21.81
N LEU A 164 0.38 -7.53 -22.47
CA LEU A 164 -0.96 -8.08 -22.73
C LEU A 164 -1.98 -7.12 -23.40
N GLN A 165 -1.70 -6.54 -24.57
CA GLN A 165 -2.58 -5.57 -25.26
C GLN A 165 -2.53 -4.11 -24.74
N SER A 166 -1.43 -3.66 -24.12
CA SER A 166 -1.25 -2.25 -23.73
C SER A 166 -0.96 -1.27 -24.90
N PHE A 167 -1.05 -1.70 -26.17
CA PHE A 167 -0.58 -0.87 -27.29
C PHE A 167 -1.32 0.47 -27.45
N GLN A 168 -2.61 0.47 -27.14
CA GLN A 168 -3.43 1.68 -27.24
C GLN A 168 -3.09 2.72 -26.18
N GLU A 169 -2.56 2.29 -25.02
CA GLU A 169 -2.21 3.16 -23.89
C GLU A 169 -0.75 3.64 -23.92
N ARG A 170 -0.10 3.60 -25.08
CA ARG A 170 1.30 4.07 -25.23
C ARG A 170 1.46 5.55 -24.93
N ASP A 171 0.41 6.34 -25.07
CA ASP A 171 0.34 7.76 -24.72
C ASP A 171 0.39 8.00 -23.20
N LEU A 172 0.16 6.98 -22.38
CA LEU A 172 0.32 7.03 -20.91
C LEU A 172 1.75 6.73 -20.44
N VAL A 173 2.66 6.29 -21.31
CA VAL A 173 4.07 6.05 -20.93
C VAL A 173 4.74 7.29 -20.29
N PRO A 174 4.55 8.53 -20.79
CA PRO A 174 5.18 9.72 -20.22
C PRO A 174 4.71 10.05 -18.79
N SER A 175 3.56 9.53 -18.34
CA SER A 175 3.05 9.74 -16.99
C SER A 175 3.74 8.86 -15.93
N MET A 176 4.68 8.00 -16.32
CA MET A 176 5.41 7.08 -15.44
C MET A 176 6.90 7.45 -15.33
N ASN A 177 7.58 7.09 -14.24
CA ASN A 177 9.05 7.18 -14.15
C ASN A 177 9.75 6.04 -14.89
N SER A 178 9.08 4.89 -14.98
CA SER A 178 9.60 3.72 -15.68
C SER A 178 8.48 2.83 -16.19
N VAL A 179 8.77 2.03 -17.20
CA VAL A 179 7.82 1.07 -17.77
C VAL A 179 8.47 -0.29 -17.89
N ALA A 180 7.79 -1.33 -17.42
CA ALA A 180 8.20 -2.72 -17.55
C ALA A 180 7.46 -3.38 -18.70
N PHE A 181 8.18 -3.72 -19.76
CA PHE A 181 7.62 -4.31 -20.97
C PHE A 181 7.53 -5.83 -20.82
N GLY A 182 6.30 -6.34 -20.69
CA GLY A 182 5.98 -7.77 -20.57
C GLY A 182 6.08 -8.48 -21.91
N TRP A 183 7.27 -8.53 -22.47
CA TRP A 183 7.55 -9.01 -23.83
C TRP A 183 8.45 -10.25 -23.86
N SER A 184 8.84 -10.74 -22.69
CA SER A 184 9.72 -11.91 -22.60
C SER A 184 9.28 -12.85 -21.48
N ARG A 185 9.67 -14.11 -21.62
CA ARG A 185 9.53 -15.11 -20.59
C ARG A 185 10.64 -16.15 -20.65
N ILE A 186 10.75 -16.92 -19.57
CA ILE A 186 11.29 -18.27 -19.63
C ILE A 186 10.10 -19.21 -19.83
N ASP A 187 10.11 -20.00 -20.89
CA ASP A 187 9.05 -20.95 -21.21
C ASP A 187 9.12 -22.21 -20.32
N ARG A 188 8.17 -23.14 -20.50
CA ARG A 188 8.08 -24.36 -19.67
C ARG A 188 9.21 -25.35 -19.96
N GLU A 189 9.87 -25.20 -21.10
CA GLU A 189 11.06 -25.92 -21.53
C GLU A 189 12.35 -25.29 -20.96
N GLY A 190 12.22 -24.14 -20.29
CA GLY A 190 13.29 -23.41 -19.65
C GLY A 190 14.15 -22.60 -20.60
N GLN A 191 13.63 -22.27 -21.79
CA GLN A 191 14.27 -21.37 -22.74
C GLN A 191 13.77 -19.95 -22.53
N PHE A 192 14.70 -19.00 -22.52
CA PHE A 192 14.34 -17.59 -22.63
C PHE A 192 13.82 -17.32 -24.05
N THR A 193 12.71 -16.60 -24.16
CA THR A 193 12.08 -16.29 -25.44
C THR A 193 11.38 -14.92 -25.44
N LEU A 194 11.37 -14.29 -26.61
CA LEU A 194 10.60 -13.09 -26.96
C LEU A 194 9.35 -13.43 -27.79
N GLN A 195 9.04 -14.72 -27.93
CA GLN A 195 7.93 -15.24 -28.72
C GLN A 195 6.93 -15.96 -27.82
N GLY A 196 5.66 -16.00 -28.24
CA GLY A 196 4.57 -16.68 -27.51
C GLY A 196 3.26 -15.91 -27.59
N ASP A 197 2.21 -16.44 -26.97
CA ASP A 197 0.86 -15.87 -27.10
C ASP A 197 0.59 -14.69 -26.13
N GLU A 198 1.26 -14.68 -24.98
CA GLU A 198 1.04 -13.68 -23.91
C GLU A 198 2.20 -12.68 -23.83
N TYR A 199 3.39 -13.19 -23.49
CA TYR A 199 4.61 -12.41 -23.35
C TYR A 199 5.46 -12.57 -24.61
N ARG A 200 5.36 -11.57 -25.50
CA ARG A 200 6.11 -11.52 -26.75
C ARG A 200 6.52 -10.11 -27.09
N LEU A 201 7.59 -9.98 -27.88
CA LEU A 201 7.88 -8.75 -28.60
C LEU A 201 6.74 -8.50 -29.61
N PRO A 202 6.07 -7.34 -29.58
CA PRO A 202 4.97 -7.07 -30.49
C PRO A 202 5.48 -6.90 -31.93
N ALA A 203 4.59 -7.11 -32.92
CA ALA A 203 4.89 -6.73 -34.29
C ALA A 203 4.88 -5.20 -34.43
N ALA A 204 5.61 -4.69 -35.42
CA ALA A 204 5.56 -3.27 -35.76
C ALA A 204 4.16 -2.87 -36.27
N ALA A 205 3.71 -1.68 -35.91
CA ALA A 205 2.47 -1.07 -36.38
C ALA A 205 2.81 0.17 -37.22
N GLY A 206 3.02 -0.03 -38.52
CA GLY A 206 3.59 1.00 -39.39
C GLY A 206 5.00 1.37 -38.94
N ASP A 207 5.25 2.66 -38.73
CA ASP A 207 6.55 3.18 -38.28
C ASP A 207 6.82 2.96 -36.78
N VAL A 208 5.79 2.55 -36.02
CA VAL A 208 5.93 2.26 -34.59
C VAL A 208 6.43 0.83 -34.40
N THR A 209 7.74 0.69 -34.19
CA THR A 209 8.40 -0.58 -33.86
C THR A 209 8.54 -0.77 -32.34
N PRO A 210 8.71 -2.00 -31.83
CA PRO A 210 9.01 -2.24 -30.41
C PRO A 210 10.23 -1.44 -29.92
N GLN A 211 11.30 -1.41 -30.73
CA GLN A 211 12.52 -0.66 -30.44
C GLN A 211 12.26 0.85 -30.40
N SER A 212 11.40 1.37 -31.28
CA SER A 212 11.01 2.79 -31.24
C SER A 212 10.25 3.13 -29.96
N ILE A 213 9.40 2.24 -29.44
CA ILE A 213 8.68 2.46 -28.19
C ILE A 213 9.66 2.53 -27.02
N VAL A 214 10.61 1.59 -26.96
CA VAL A 214 11.67 1.57 -25.93
C VAL A 214 12.54 2.82 -26.00
N ALA A 215 13.01 3.18 -27.21
CA ALA A 215 13.82 4.37 -27.43
C ALA A 215 13.07 5.67 -27.08
N ASN A 216 11.78 5.77 -27.45
CA ASN A 216 10.96 6.94 -27.14
C ASN A 216 10.74 7.11 -25.63
N ALA A 217 10.58 6.00 -24.89
CA ALA A 217 10.54 6.05 -23.43
C ALA A 217 11.86 6.59 -22.87
N ALA A 218 12.99 6.02 -23.29
CA ALA A 218 14.32 6.45 -22.84
C ALA A 218 14.59 7.94 -23.15
N ASN A 219 14.27 8.40 -24.37
CA ASN A 219 14.43 9.80 -24.80
C ASN A 219 13.58 10.79 -23.99
N GLN A 220 12.51 10.32 -23.36
CA GLN A 220 11.65 11.11 -22.47
C GLN A 220 12.02 10.94 -20.98
N ASN A 221 13.21 10.41 -20.70
CA ASN A 221 13.69 10.08 -19.35
C ASN A 221 12.78 9.08 -18.61
N ILE A 222 12.06 8.24 -19.35
CA ILE A 222 11.26 7.13 -18.80
C ILE A 222 12.10 5.86 -18.94
N LYS A 223 12.56 5.29 -17.83
CA LYS A 223 13.45 4.12 -17.90
C LYS A 223 12.68 2.88 -18.41
N PRO A 224 13.06 2.28 -19.56
CA PRO A 224 12.40 1.09 -20.07
C PRO A 224 13.04 -0.17 -19.47
N TYR A 225 12.23 -1.05 -18.90
CA TYR A 225 12.65 -2.32 -18.34
C TYR A 225 12.12 -3.48 -19.19
N LEU A 226 12.94 -4.51 -19.42
CA LEU A 226 12.46 -5.79 -19.93
C LEU A 226 11.89 -6.61 -18.76
N MET A 227 10.60 -6.90 -18.78
CA MET A 227 10.03 -7.88 -17.84
C MET A 227 10.28 -9.29 -18.36
N VAL A 228 10.83 -10.15 -17.51
CA VAL A 228 11.07 -11.57 -17.76
C VAL A 228 10.17 -12.39 -16.85
N TYR A 229 9.08 -12.90 -17.42
CA TYR A 229 8.13 -13.75 -16.69
C TYR A 229 8.62 -15.20 -16.62
N ALA A 230 8.46 -15.85 -15.47
CA ALA A 230 8.58 -17.30 -15.36
C ALA A 230 7.64 -17.80 -14.26
N LEU A 231 7.05 -18.99 -14.45
CA LEU A 231 6.16 -19.60 -13.47
C LEU A 231 6.76 -20.91 -12.98
N ASP A 232 6.63 -21.20 -11.70
CA ASP A 232 6.91 -22.51 -11.11
C ASP A 232 5.60 -23.21 -10.72
N GLY A 233 4.88 -23.74 -11.72
CA GLY A 233 3.65 -24.49 -11.47
C GLY A 233 3.90 -25.96 -11.15
N ASN A 234 4.87 -26.55 -11.86
CA ASN A 234 5.20 -27.98 -11.84
C ASN A 234 6.73 -28.22 -11.74
N GLY A 235 7.49 -27.24 -11.25
CA GLY A 235 8.95 -27.33 -11.11
C GLY A 235 9.74 -26.87 -12.35
N GLU A 236 9.08 -26.33 -13.38
CA GLU A 236 9.74 -25.87 -14.61
C GLU A 236 10.77 -24.76 -14.33
N LEU A 237 10.43 -23.79 -13.47
CA LEU A 237 11.36 -22.75 -13.08
C LEU A 237 12.42 -23.30 -12.13
N THR A 238 12.05 -24.13 -11.14
CA THR A 238 13.05 -24.79 -10.27
C THR A 238 14.08 -25.58 -11.07
N LYS A 239 13.69 -26.25 -12.16
CA LYS A 239 14.60 -26.93 -13.08
C LYS A 239 15.60 -25.95 -13.70
N VAL A 240 15.14 -24.81 -14.21
CA VAL A 240 16.01 -23.76 -14.75
C VAL A 240 16.96 -23.24 -13.68
N LEU A 241 16.46 -22.97 -12.47
CA LEU A 241 17.27 -22.42 -11.39
C LEU A 241 18.28 -23.44 -10.84
N SER A 242 18.01 -24.74 -10.90
CA SER A 242 18.90 -25.79 -10.39
C SER A 242 19.97 -26.21 -11.40
N ASP A 243 19.66 -26.23 -12.70
CA ASP A 243 20.59 -26.61 -13.75
C ASP A 243 21.49 -25.46 -14.20
N SER A 244 22.81 -25.63 -14.11
CA SER A 244 23.77 -24.56 -14.44
C SER A 244 23.76 -24.14 -15.91
N SER A 245 23.53 -25.07 -16.83
CA SER A 245 23.48 -24.80 -18.26
C SER A 245 22.22 -24.01 -18.60
N MET A 246 21.06 -24.40 -18.04
CA MET A 246 19.80 -23.68 -18.23
C MET A 246 19.84 -22.28 -17.61
N ARG A 247 20.39 -22.14 -16.40
CA ARG A 247 20.64 -20.82 -15.80
C ARG A 247 21.49 -19.94 -16.71
N GLN A 248 22.62 -20.45 -17.19
CA GLN A 248 23.54 -19.67 -18.02
C GLN A 248 22.88 -19.25 -19.35
N LYS A 249 22.17 -20.17 -20.03
CA LYS A 249 21.47 -19.86 -21.27
C LYS A 249 20.37 -18.82 -21.10
N SER A 250 19.56 -18.94 -20.04
CA SER A 250 18.52 -17.94 -19.77
C SER A 250 19.12 -16.57 -19.45
N ILE A 251 20.17 -16.50 -18.63
CA ILE A 251 20.89 -15.25 -18.34
C ILE A 251 21.45 -14.63 -19.63
N GLN A 252 22.08 -15.43 -20.50
CA GLN A 252 22.61 -14.96 -21.78
C GLN A 252 21.52 -14.40 -22.70
N GLY A 253 20.36 -15.08 -22.78
CA GLY A 253 19.24 -14.60 -23.59
C GLY A 253 18.68 -13.28 -23.07
N ILE A 254 18.56 -13.14 -21.74
CA ILE A 254 18.10 -11.91 -21.08
C ILE A 254 19.09 -10.77 -21.35
N THR A 255 20.40 -10.98 -21.11
CA THR A 255 21.41 -9.92 -21.27
C THR A 255 21.55 -9.48 -22.72
N ALA A 256 21.54 -10.40 -23.67
CA ALA A 256 21.53 -10.08 -25.10
C ALA A 256 20.30 -9.25 -25.47
N SER A 257 19.11 -9.65 -25.04
CA SER A 257 17.86 -8.95 -25.35
C SER A 257 17.81 -7.53 -24.79
N VAL A 258 18.37 -7.32 -23.59
CA VAL A 258 18.48 -5.98 -23.00
C VAL A 258 19.31 -5.06 -23.89
N VAL A 259 20.49 -5.53 -24.32
CA VAL A 259 21.42 -4.75 -25.15
C VAL A 259 20.84 -4.52 -26.55
N GLU A 260 20.36 -5.57 -27.20
CA GLU A 260 19.86 -5.51 -28.58
C GLU A 260 18.61 -4.63 -28.74
N ASN A 261 17.77 -4.55 -27.71
CA ASN A 261 16.53 -3.79 -27.76
C ASN A 261 16.59 -2.47 -26.98
N GLY A 262 17.74 -2.12 -26.39
CA GLY A 262 17.96 -0.82 -25.74
C GLY A 262 17.22 -0.64 -24.40
N PHE A 263 17.01 -1.72 -23.64
CA PHE A 263 16.41 -1.61 -22.31
C PHE A 263 17.42 -1.05 -21.30
N GLY A 264 16.95 -0.20 -20.38
CA GLY A 264 17.75 0.34 -19.27
C GLY A 264 17.64 -0.46 -17.98
N GLY A 265 16.91 -1.58 -17.99
CA GLY A 265 16.73 -2.42 -16.83
C GLY A 265 15.99 -3.72 -17.12
N ILE A 266 15.91 -4.59 -16.10
CA ILE A 266 15.17 -5.85 -16.09
C ILE A 266 14.23 -5.88 -14.90
N VAL A 267 13.00 -6.38 -15.08
CA VAL A 267 12.14 -6.86 -14.00
C VAL A 267 12.08 -8.38 -14.09
N LEU A 268 12.60 -9.10 -13.10
CA LEU A 268 12.30 -10.53 -13.00
C LEU A 268 10.96 -10.71 -12.31
N ASP A 269 10.04 -11.39 -12.98
CA ASP A 269 8.73 -11.76 -12.46
C ASP A 269 8.64 -13.28 -12.40
N PHE A 270 9.33 -13.84 -11.41
CA PHE A 270 9.48 -15.28 -11.20
C PHE A 270 8.49 -15.71 -10.12
N GLU A 271 7.42 -16.39 -10.51
CA GLU A 271 6.29 -16.74 -9.67
C GLU A 271 6.27 -18.24 -9.30
N GLY A 272 5.55 -18.61 -8.24
CA GLY A 272 5.30 -20.01 -7.88
C GLY A 272 6.26 -20.62 -6.85
N LEU A 273 7.41 -19.99 -6.62
CA LEU A 273 8.48 -20.56 -5.82
C LEU A 273 8.10 -20.74 -4.34
N GLY A 274 8.37 -21.93 -3.81
CA GLY A 274 8.12 -22.27 -2.41
C GLY A 274 6.64 -22.44 -2.07
N TYR A 275 5.77 -22.69 -3.07
CA TYR A 275 4.39 -23.12 -2.85
C TYR A 275 4.29 -24.63 -2.59
N LYS A 276 4.88 -25.44 -3.49
CA LYS A 276 4.90 -26.91 -3.39
C LYS A 276 6.24 -27.48 -2.93
N LEU A 277 7.33 -26.78 -3.24
CA LEU A 277 8.70 -27.22 -3.02
C LEU A 277 9.30 -26.53 -1.79
N ASP A 278 10.41 -27.09 -1.29
CA ASP A 278 11.09 -26.58 -0.09
C ASP A 278 11.46 -25.09 -0.24
N ALA A 279 10.94 -24.27 0.67
CA ALA A 279 11.04 -22.82 0.60
C ALA A 279 12.50 -22.34 0.70
N VAL A 280 13.30 -22.91 1.59
CA VAL A 280 14.70 -22.50 1.83
C VAL A 280 15.56 -22.83 0.61
N GLN A 281 15.36 -24.00 0.02
CA GLN A 281 16.04 -24.38 -1.21
C GLN A 281 15.63 -23.47 -2.37
N GLN A 282 14.35 -23.13 -2.52
CA GLN A 282 13.92 -22.20 -3.57
C GLN A 282 14.51 -20.79 -3.38
N GLN A 283 14.58 -20.30 -2.14
CA GLN A 283 15.25 -19.03 -1.81
C GLN A 283 16.72 -19.07 -2.26
N LYS A 284 17.45 -20.13 -1.91
CA LYS A 284 18.86 -20.27 -2.32
C LYS A 284 19.01 -20.27 -3.85
N LEU A 285 18.17 -21.04 -4.54
CA LEU A 285 18.20 -21.13 -6.01
C LEU A 285 17.93 -19.78 -6.69
N LEU A 286 16.91 -19.05 -6.22
CA LEU A 286 16.59 -17.72 -6.73
C LEU A 286 17.72 -16.72 -6.41
N ASN A 287 18.25 -16.72 -5.19
CA ASN A 287 19.37 -15.86 -4.80
C ASN A 287 20.60 -16.11 -5.67
N ASP A 288 20.96 -17.38 -5.91
CA ASP A 288 22.08 -17.76 -6.76
C ASP A 288 21.88 -17.28 -8.21
N TYR A 289 20.65 -17.38 -8.74
CA TYR A 289 20.30 -16.89 -10.08
C TYR A 289 20.41 -15.37 -10.18
N VAL A 290 19.79 -14.63 -9.26
CA VAL A 290 19.81 -13.16 -9.24
C VAL A 290 21.23 -12.63 -9.13
N LYS A 291 22.08 -13.27 -8.30
CA LYS A 291 23.50 -12.93 -8.18
C LYS A 291 24.24 -13.11 -9.52
N GLN A 292 24.03 -14.24 -10.20
CA GLN A 292 24.66 -14.52 -11.50
C GLN A 292 24.17 -13.57 -12.59
N LEU A 293 22.86 -13.27 -12.61
CA LEU A 293 22.29 -12.30 -13.53
C LEU A 293 22.91 -10.92 -13.30
N LYS A 294 22.89 -10.40 -12.07
CA LYS A 294 23.45 -9.07 -11.75
C LYS A 294 24.93 -8.95 -12.15
N ALA A 295 25.72 -10.01 -11.94
CA ALA A 295 27.13 -10.05 -12.34
C ALA A 295 27.34 -10.08 -13.87
N SER A 296 26.32 -10.51 -14.63
CA SER A 296 26.37 -10.59 -16.10
C SER A 296 25.80 -9.35 -16.79
N LEU A 297 25.18 -8.43 -16.03
CA LEU A 297 24.60 -7.21 -16.57
C LEU A 297 25.66 -6.10 -16.72
N PRO A 298 25.55 -5.25 -17.77
CA PRO A 298 26.28 -4.00 -17.81
C PRO A 298 25.95 -3.12 -16.59
N ASN A 299 26.90 -2.29 -16.16
CA ASN A 299 26.81 -1.53 -14.90
C ASN A 299 25.64 -0.53 -14.85
N ASP A 300 25.21 -0.01 -16.00
CA ASP A 300 24.13 0.95 -16.15
C ASP A 300 22.74 0.30 -16.18
N ILE A 301 22.66 -1.03 -16.31
CA ILE A 301 21.41 -1.78 -16.33
C ILE A 301 20.91 -2.04 -14.91
N SER A 302 19.71 -1.51 -14.63
CA SER A 302 19.02 -1.71 -13.36
C SER A 302 18.37 -3.09 -13.28
N LEU A 303 18.36 -3.69 -12.09
CA LEU A 303 17.69 -4.96 -11.81
C LEU A 303 16.58 -4.76 -10.78
N SER A 304 15.37 -5.13 -11.15
CA SER A 304 14.19 -5.13 -10.29
C SER A 304 13.63 -6.53 -10.17
N LEU A 305 12.97 -6.81 -9.04
CA LEU A 305 12.34 -8.11 -8.78
C LEU A 305 10.89 -7.89 -8.36
N ALA A 306 9.94 -8.49 -9.07
CA ALA A 306 8.58 -8.64 -8.61
C ALA A 306 8.48 -9.87 -7.70
N VAL A 307 7.94 -9.69 -6.50
CA VAL A 307 7.86 -10.75 -5.48
C VAL A 307 6.44 -10.86 -4.93
N PRO A 308 5.94 -12.08 -4.68
CA PRO A 308 4.66 -12.28 -4.01
C PRO A 308 4.78 -11.87 -2.55
N PRO A 309 3.71 -11.35 -1.93
CA PRO A 309 3.76 -10.81 -0.59
C PRO A 309 3.99 -11.93 0.44
N LEU A 310 4.69 -11.64 1.53
CA LEU A 310 5.03 -12.65 2.55
C LEU A 310 3.79 -13.21 3.28
N ASN A 311 2.64 -12.54 3.23
CA ASN A 311 1.36 -13.09 3.70
C ASN A 311 0.63 -13.96 2.64
N SER A 312 1.24 -14.23 1.48
CA SER A 312 0.75 -15.22 0.51
C SER A 312 1.17 -16.65 0.88
N ALA A 313 0.77 -17.62 0.06
CA ALA A 313 1.19 -19.02 0.16
C ALA A 313 2.63 -19.26 -0.31
N TYR A 314 3.26 -18.33 -1.02
CA TYR A 314 4.58 -18.49 -1.62
C TYR A 314 5.68 -18.09 -0.64
N LYS A 315 6.64 -18.99 -0.38
CA LYS A 315 7.71 -18.79 0.61
C LYS A 315 9.13 -18.86 0.04
N GLY A 316 9.28 -19.00 -1.28
CA GLY A 316 10.57 -19.16 -1.96
C GLY A 316 11.39 -17.88 -2.15
N TYR A 317 11.11 -16.80 -1.41
CA TYR A 317 11.67 -15.46 -1.66
C TYR A 317 12.36 -14.91 -0.41
N ASP A 318 13.68 -14.77 -0.47
CA ASP A 318 14.50 -14.17 0.60
C ASP A 318 14.58 -12.66 0.40
N TYR A 319 13.60 -11.94 0.96
CA TYR A 319 13.42 -10.51 0.76
C TYR A 319 14.68 -9.68 1.06
N LYS A 320 15.39 -10.00 2.14
CA LYS A 320 16.60 -9.27 2.56
C LYS A 320 17.72 -9.42 1.54
N THR A 321 18.02 -10.67 1.16
CA THR A 321 19.11 -10.96 0.22
C THR A 321 18.77 -10.41 -1.16
N LEU A 322 17.54 -10.61 -1.64
CA LEU A 322 17.09 -10.08 -2.92
C LEU A 322 17.16 -8.55 -2.98
N ALA A 323 16.71 -7.85 -1.93
CA ALA A 323 16.78 -6.38 -1.86
C ALA A 323 18.22 -5.83 -1.77
N SER A 324 19.18 -6.64 -1.32
CA SER A 324 20.59 -6.28 -1.33
C SER A 324 21.20 -6.29 -2.74
N MET A 325 20.64 -7.08 -3.66
CA MET A 325 21.13 -7.25 -5.03
C MET A 325 20.33 -6.42 -6.06
N ALA A 326 19.05 -6.18 -5.79
CA ALA A 326 18.16 -5.43 -6.66
C ALA A 326 18.23 -3.91 -6.40
N ASP A 327 17.96 -3.13 -7.45
CA ASP A 327 17.78 -1.69 -7.40
C ASP A 327 16.42 -1.32 -6.79
N ASP A 328 15.37 -2.10 -7.06
CA ASP A 328 14.08 -2.04 -6.37
C ASP A 328 13.36 -3.40 -6.35
N ILE A 329 12.42 -3.53 -5.41
CA ILE A 329 11.52 -4.66 -5.22
C ILE A 329 10.10 -4.18 -5.49
N ILE A 330 9.36 -4.90 -6.35
CA ILE A 330 7.93 -4.70 -6.56
C ILE A 330 7.17 -5.71 -5.72
N LEU A 331 6.46 -5.25 -4.71
CA LEU A 331 5.63 -6.10 -3.85
C LEU A 331 4.27 -6.32 -4.49
N MET A 332 3.99 -7.54 -4.96
CA MET A 332 2.73 -7.89 -5.62
C MET A 332 1.57 -8.09 -4.63
N ALA A 333 1.24 -7.06 -3.84
CA ALA A 333 0.21 -7.10 -2.79
C ALA A 333 -1.22 -7.05 -3.36
N TYR A 334 -1.57 -8.04 -4.17
CA TYR A 334 -2.88 -8.21 -4.81
C TYR A 334 -3.20 -9.70 -5.01
N GLN A 335 -4.38 -10.01 -5.55
CA GLN A 335 -4.94 -11.37 -5.64
C GLN A 335 -5.25 -12.01 -4.28
N TYR A 336 -5.66 -11.20 -3.29
CA TYR A 336 -6.16 -11.70 -2.01
C TYR A 336 -7.61 -12.16 -2.11
N ASN A 337 -8.37 -11.55 -3.01
CA ASN A 337 -9.76 -11.92 -3.24
C ASN A 337 -9.87 -13.35 -3.79
N PRO A 338 -10.94 -14.11 -3.45
CA PRO A 338 -11.12 -15.46 -3.93
C PRO A 338 -11.06 -15.57 -5.46
N VAL A 339 -10.54 -16.71 -5.95
CA VAL A 339 -10.51 -17.00 -7.39
C VAL A 339 -11.92 -16.90 -7.98
N GLY A 340 -12.04 -16.22 -9.13
CA GLY A 340 -13.32 -15.96 -9.79
C GLY A 340 -14.04 -14.69 -9.32
N THR A 341 -13.45 -13.93 -8.39
CA THR A 341 -13.92 -12.57 -8.06
C THR A 341 -13.90 -11.69 -9.32
N LYS A 342 -14.96 -10.91 -9.52
CA LYS A 342 -15.09 -9.99 -10.66
C LYS A 342 -14.03 -8.90 -10.61
N SER A 343 -13.73 -8.31 -11.77
CA SER A 343 -12.92 -7.08 -11.83
C SER A 343 -13.57 -5.96 -11.02
N GLN A 344 -12.75 -4.99 -10.61
CA GLN A 344 -13.15 -3.81 -9.83
C GLN A 344 -13.67 -4.16 -8.42
N VAL A 345 -13.23 -5.27 -7.85
CA VAL A 345 -13.36 -5.58 -6.41
C VAL A 345 -12.01 -5.30 -5.75
N PRO A 346 -11.89 -4.20 -4.98
CA PRO A 346 -10.61 -3.77 -4.42
C PRO A 346 -9.96 -4.83 -3.55
N GLU A 347 -8.62 -4.88 -3.55
CA GLU A 347 -7.89 -5.73 -2.63
C GLU A 347 -8.06 -5.21 -1.19
N PRO A 348 -8.21 -6.09 -0.17
CA PRO A 348 -8.41 -5.65 1.21
C PRO A 348 -7.22 -4.82 1.72
N ASN A 349 -7.48 -3.57 2.10
CA ASN A 349 -6.44 -2.65 2.58
C ASN A 349 -5.66 -3.21 3.77
N SER A 350 -6.29 -4.00 4.66
CA SER A 350 -5.61 -4.63 5.80
C SER A 350 -4.57 -5.67 5.39
N LEU A 351 -4.80 -6.44 4.31
CA LEU A 351 -3.86 -7.44 3.82
C LEU A 351 -2.70 -6.78 3.07
N VAL A 352 -2.98 -5.69 2.35
CA VAL A 352 -1.97 -4.88 1.68
C VAL A 352 -1.06 -4.19 2.69
N ASP A 353 -1.65 -3.58 3.72
CA ASP A 353 -0.95 -2.95 4.85
C ASP A 353 -0.04 -3.96 5.57
N GLN A 354 -0.56 -5.16 5.86
CA GLN A 354 0.24 -6.25 6.44
C GLN A 354 1.38 -6.69 5.51
N ALA A 355 1.16 -6.77 4.20
CA ALA A 355 2.19 -7.16 3.25
C ALA A 355 3.35 -6.16 3.22
N ILE A 356 3.05 -4.86 3.28
CA ILE A 356 4.05 -3.80 3.35
C ILE A 356 4.86 -3.94 4.64
N GLN A 357 4.20 -4.08 5.79
CA GLN A 357 4.87 -4.27 7.08
C GLN A 357 5.81 -5.49 7.06
N LEU A 358 5.32 -6.64 6.60
CA LEU A 358 6.14 -7.86 6.50
C LEU A 358 7.35 -7.67 5.58
N ALA A 359 7.22 -6.95 4.47
CA ALA A 359 8.32 -6.68 3.57
C ALA A 359 9.41 -5.80 4.22
N LEU A 360 8.99 -4.76 4.95
CA LEU A 360 9.89 -3.87 5.68
C LEU A 360 10.58 -4.61 6.84
N ASP A 361 9.83 -5.39 7.61
CA ASP A 361 10.34 -6.20 8.72
C ASP A 361 11.31 -7.29 8.25
N ALA A 362 11.08 -7.85 7.05
CA ALA A 362 12.00 -8.76 6.40
C ALA A 362 13.30 -8.09 5.93
N GLY A 363 13.41 -6.77 6.05
CA GLY A 363 14.64 -6.01 5.78
C GLY A 363 14.73 -5.37 4.41
N VAL A 364 13.61 -5.25 3.67
CA VAL A 364 13.60 -4.46 2.43
C VAL A 364 13.64 -2.97 2.78
N PRO A 365 14.63 -2.20 2.29
CA PRO A 365 14.63 -0.75 2.52
C PRO A 365 13.39 -0.12 1.86
N LYS A 366 12.65 0.72 2.59
CA LYS A 366 11.48 1.45 2.06
C LYS A 366 11.76 2.22 0.76
N GLN A 367 12.97 2.78 0.64
CA GLN A 367 13.44 3.49 -0.56
C GLN A 367 13.73 2.59 -1.77
N LYS A 368 13.63 1.27 -1.62
CA LYS A 368 13.69 0.28 -2.70
C LYS A 368 12.33 -0.38 -2.95
N LEU A 369 11.30 -0.14 -2.15
CA LEU A 369 10.04 -0.87 -2.22
C LEU A 369 9.00 -0.11 -3.06
N LEU A 370 8.53 -0.74 -4.13
CA LEU A 370 7.39 -0.29 -4.92
C LEU A 370 6.16 -1.14 -4.55
N LEU A 371 5.05 -0.49 -4.21
CA LEU A 371 3.79 -1.19 -3.98
C LEU A 371 3.15 -1.58 -5.32
N GLY A 372 3.00 -2.88 -5.57
CA GLY A 372 2.25 -3.41 -6.70
C GLY A 372 0.75 -3.15 -6.54
N ILE A 373 0.12 -2.58 -7.57
CA ILE A 373 -1.31 -2.26 -7.61
C ILE A 373 -1.92 -2.88 -8.86
N SER A 374 -2.84 -3.82 -8.68
CA SER A 374 -3.55 -4.46 -9.79
C SER A 374 -4.79 -3.65 -10.19
N LEU A 375 -4.71 -2.96 -11.33
CA LEU A 375 -5.80 -2.13 -11.86
C LEU A 375 -7.05 -2.92 -12.24
N SER A 376 -6.94 -4.25 -12.44
CA SER A 376 -8.12 -5.09 -12.63
C SER A 376 -8.95 -5.24 -11.36
N SER A 377 -8.33 -5.11 -10.18
CA SER A 377 -8.99 -5.21 -8.88
C SER A 377 -9.47 -3.84 -8.37
N GLU A 378 -8.69 -2.79 -8.60
CA GLU A 378 -8.92 -1.49 -7.96
C GLU A 378 -9.90 -0.58 -8.71
N THR A 379 -10.58 0.28 -7.96
CA THR A 379 -11.42 1.41 -8.42
C THR A 379 -10.65 2.73 -8.30
N PRO A 380 -11.12 3.86 -8.88
CA PRO A 380 -10.48 5.16 -8.67
C PRO A 380 -10.32 5.53 -7.19
N SER A 381 -11.34 5.24 -6.36
CA SER A 381 -11.25 5.48 -4.92
C SER A 381 -10.19 4.60 -4.28
N SER A 382 -10.19 3.30 -4.58
CA SER A 382 -9.29 2.38 -3.89
C SER A 382 -7.84 2.48 -4.36
N ILE A 383 -7.56 3.01 -5.56
CA ILE A 383 -6.20 3.45 -5.95
C ILE A 383 -5.66 4.46 -4.95
N ASN A 384 -6.47 5.45 -4.54
CA ASN A 384 -6.03 6.44 -3.56
C ASN A 384 -5.73 5.78 -2.20
N ASP A 385 -6.49 4.76 -1.80
CA ASP A 385 -6.21 4.00 -0.57
C ASP A 385 -4.83 3.32 -0.64
N LYS A 386 -4.53 2.66 -1.76
CA LYS A 386 -3.25 1.97 -1.97
C LYS A 386 -2.07 2.94 -2.02
N LEU A 387 -2.22 4.07 -2.72
CA LEU A 387 -1.21 5.13 -2.73
C LEU A 387 -1.06 5.79 -1.36
N GLY A 388 -2.15 5.91 -0.60
CA GLY A 388 -2.14 6.34 0.79
C GLY A 388 -1.32 5.42 1.69
N LEU A 389 -1.47 4.10 1.55
CA LEU A 389 -0.61 3.13 2.23
C LEU A 389 0.86 3.29 1.82
N ALA A 390 1.15 3.45 0.53
CA ALA A 390 2.53 3.65 0.07
C ALA A 390 3.14 4.95 0.63
N LYS A 391 2.36 6.03 0.72
CA LYS A 391 2.76 7.29 1.37
C LYS A 391 3.01 7.10 2.87
N ARG A 392 2.11 6.40 3.57
CA ARG A 392 2.18 6.13 5.02
C ARG A 392 3.49 5.46 5.45
N TYR A 393 3.97 4.52 4.65
CA TYR A 393 5.23 3.80 4.94
C TYR A 393 6.48 4.43 4.34
N ASP A 394 6.34 5.60 3.72
CA ASP A 394 7.44 6.28 3.07
C ASP A 394 8.13 5.42 1.99
N LEU A 395 7.33 4.69 1.21
CA LEU A 395 7.82 3.80 0.16
C LEU A 395 8.40 4.58 -1.03
N LYS A 396 9.30 3.95 -1.80
CA LYS A 396 9.84 4.49 -3.06
C LYS A 396 8.74 4.93 -4.02
N GLY A 397 7.66 4.14 -4.10
CA GLY A 397 6.68 4.35 -5.16
C GLY A 397 5.64 3.24 -5.30
N ALA A 398 5.03 3.19 -6.48
CA ALA A 398 4.03 2.20 -6.84
C ALA A 398 4.28 1.62 -8.25
N ALA A 399 3.85 0.38 -8.46
CA ALA A 399 3.94 -0.32 -9.74
C ALA A 399 2.55 -0.82 -10.18
N PHE A 400 2.03 -0.31 -11.29
CA PHE A 400 0.68 -0.61 -11.76
C PHE A 400 0.67 -1.80 -12.73
N TRP A 401 -0.02 -2.86 -12.33
CA TRP A 401 -0.39 -3.99 -13.20
C TRP A 401 -1.82 -3.78 -13.71
N ARG A 402 -2.03 -3.27 -14.92
CA ARG A 402 -1.05 -2.94 -15.97
C ARG A 402 -1.57 -1.76 -16.79
N LEU A 403 -0.68 -1.10 -17.55
CA LEU A 403 -0.98 0.14 -18.26
C LEU A 403 -2.25 0.06 -19.13
N GLY A 404 -2.46 -1.08 -19.82
CA GLY A 404 -3.62 -1.37 -20.66
C GLY A 404 -4.99 -1.38 -19.97
N LEU A 405 -5.05 -1.17 -18.65
CA LEU A 405 -6.28 -1.19 -17.86
C LEU A 405 -6.68 0.18 -17.31
N PHE A 406 -5.86 1.22 -17.50
CA PHE A 406 -6.17 2.56 -16.98
C PHE A 406 -7.49 3.12 -17.50
N ARG A 407 -7.84 2.84 -18.76
CA ARG A 407 -9.09 3.29 -19.41
C ARG A 407 -10.06 2.16 -19.73
N ALA A 408 -9.70 0.91 -19.38
CA ALA A 408 -10.52 -0.27 -19.71
C ALA A 408 -11.83 -0.32 -18.92
N TYR A 409 -11.83 0.18 -17.68
CA TYR A 409 -13.00 0.18 -16.79
C TYR A 409 -13.67 1.54 -16.66
N ASN A 410 -12.88 2.61 -16.64
CA ASN A 410 -13.29 4.01 -16.65
C ASN A 410 -12.09 4.92 -16.93
N ASP A 411 -12.32 6.17 -17.33
CA ASP A 411 -11.24 7.11 -17.64
C ASP A 411 -10.70 7.88 -16.41
N GLN A 412 -11.11 7.50 -15.21
CA GLN A 412 -10.80 8.23 -13.96
C GLN A 412 -9.63 7.65 -13.18
N MET A 413 -9.11 6.46 -13.53
CA MET A 413 -7.96 5.86 -12.83
C MET A 413 -6.73 6.75 -12.88
N GLU A 414 -6.44 7.33 -14.05
CA GLU A 414 -5.31 8.25 -14.22
C GLU A 414 -5.49 9.49 -13.34
N SER A 415 -6.69 10.08 -13.35
CA SER A 415 -7.03 11.21 -12.50
C SER A 415 -6.89 10.88 -11.01
N ALA A 416 -7.24 9.67 -10.58
CA ALA A 416 -7.09 9.23 -9.20
C ALA A 416 -5.61 9.16 -8.78
N VAL A 417 -4.75 8.61 -9.65
CA VAL A 417 -3.29 8.62 -9.42
C VAL A 417 -2.78 10.06 -9.33
N ASN A 418 -3.09 10.89 -10.33
CA ASN A 418 -2.61 12.27 -10.42
C ASN A 418 -3.12 13.15 -9.27
N THR A 419 -4.25 12.83 -8.65
CA THR A 419 -4.76 13.56 -7.48
C THR A 419 -4.04 13.15 -6.20
N SER A 420 -3.56 11.90 -6.12
CA SER A 420 -2.94 11.34 -4.91
C SER A 420 -1.44 11.59 -4.81
N VAL A 421 -0.74 11.58 -5.96
CA VAL A 421 0.73 11.63 -6.04
C VAL A 421 1.20 12.49 -7.21
N VAL A 422 2.46 12.91 -7.15
CA VAL A 422 3.20 13.54 -8.24
C VAL A 422 4.27 12.57 -8.69
N LYS A 423 4.47 12.45 -10.00
CA LYS A 423 5.58 11.67 -10.57
C LYS A 423 6.91 12.35 -10.21
N GLU A 424 7.88 11.59 -9.70
CA GLU A 424 9.25 12.06 -9.39
C GLU A 424 9.98 12.67 -10.59
#